data_AF-A0A7X5WQB4-F1
#
_entry.id   AF-A0A7X5WQB4-F1
#
_cell.length_a   1.000
_cell.length_b   1.000
_cell.length_c   1.000
_cell.angle_alpha   90.00
_cell.angle_beta   90.00
_cell.angle_gamma   90.00
#
_symmetry.space_group_name_H-M   'P 1'
#
loop_
_entity.id
_entity.type
_entity.pdbx_description
1 polymer ?
#
loop_
_entity_poly.entity_id
_entity_poly.type
_entity_poly.pdbx_seq_one_letter_code
_entity_poly.pdbx_strand_id
1 'polypeptide(L)'
;MSVGDHHAMPVPYYQNVPMTGRLMSEWDPYRPIGCLFLLPLWNPVLVAEQVGTLACLTESTFLVQTGIGGGEEQFAAMGGDLRTRGAALDEAIRVIKALLA
;
A
#
# COMPACT_ATOMS: atom_id res chain seq x y z
N MET A 1 6.85 -8.19 9.54
CA MET A 1 5.75 -8.76 8.75
C MET A 1 5.31 -7.75 7.70
N SER A 2 4.76 -8.18 6.56
CA SER A 2 4.11 -7.27 5.62
C SER A 2 2.83 -7.89 5.07
N VAL A 3 1.81 -7.07 4.85
CA VAL A 3 0.55 -7.48 4.22
C VAL A 3 0.54 -7.06 2.76
N GLY A 4 0.22 -8.01 1.87
CA GLY A 4 0.15 -7.80 0.43
C GLY A 4 -1.08 -7.01 -0.03
N ASP A 5 -1.14 -6.69 -1.32
CA ASP A 5 -2.22 -5.88 -1.90
C ASP A 5 -2.72 -6.49 -3.21
N HIS A 6 -4.03 -6.69 -3.29
CA HIS A 6 -4.75 -7.21 -4.44
C HIS A 6 -6.16 -6.63 -4.49
N HIS A 7 -6.69 -6.47 -5.70
CA HIS A 7 -7.99 -5.83 -5.98
C HIS A 7 -8.73 -6.66 -7.02
N ALA A 8 -10.06 -6.66 -6.97
CA ALA A 8 -10.92 -7.35 -7.93
C ALA A 8 -10.57 -8.83 -8.15
N MET A 9 -10.20 -9.54 -7.08
CA MET A 9 -9.83 -10.96 -7.16
C MET A 9 -11.08 -11.87 -7.15
N PRO A 10 -11.02 -13.05 -7.80
CA PRO A 10 -12.11 -14.04 -7.75
C PRO A 10 -12.24 -14.75 -6.39
N VAL A 11 -11.30 -14.50 -5.48
CA VAL A 11 -11.28 -15.02 -4.11
C VAL A 11 -11.24 -13.86 -3.11
N PRO A 12 -11.80 -14.02 -1.90
CA PRO A 12 -11.71 -12.99 -0.87
C PRO A 12 -10.27 -12.62 -0.58
N TYR A 13 -9.94 -11.34 -0.80
CA TYR A 13 -8.66 -10.76 -0.43
C TYR A 13 -8.89 -9.60 0.52
N TYR A 14 -8.35 -9.71 1.73
CA TYR A 14 -8.49 -8.67 2.75
C TYR A 14 -7.55 -7.51 2.45
N GLN A 15 -8.05 -6.29 2.66
CA GLN A 15 -7.31 -5.08 2.36
C GLN A 15 -6.16 -4.87 3.35
N ASN A 16 -5.00 -4.46 2.81
CA ASN A 16 -3.74 -4.36 3.54
C ASN A 16 -3.80 -3.44 4.76
N VAL A 17 -4.25 -2.20 4.61
CA VAL A 17 -4.27 -1.18 5.68
C VAL A 17 -5.10 -1.60 6.91
N PRO A 18 -6.39 -1.99 6.78
CA PRO A 18 -7.17 -2.40 7.94
C PRO A 18 -6.63 -3.69 8.57
N MET A 19 -6.15 -4.64 7.76
CA MET A 19 -5.56 -5.87 8.30
C MET A 19 -4.26 -5.60 9.06
N THR A 20 -3.38 -4.74 8.54
CA THR A 20 -2.16 -4.32 9.23
C THR A 20 -2.50 -3.65 10.55
N GLY A 21 -3.45 -2.71 10.60
CA GLY A 21 -3.89 -2.08 11.85
C GLY A 21 -4.39 -3.09 12.89
N ARG A 22 -5.16 -4.11 12.47
CA ARG A 22 -5.59 -5.20 13.36
C ARG A 22 -4.43 -6.08 13.81
N LEU A 23 -3.53 -6.45 12.91
CA LEU A 23 -2.44 -7.38 13.21
C LEU A 23 -1.35 -6.74 14.08
N MET A 24 -1.15 -5.42 13.97
CA MET A 24 -0.19 -4.67 14.77
C MET A 24 -0.42 -4.82 16.28
N SER A 25 -1.66 -5.06 16.73
CA SER A 25 -1.94 -5.27 18.16
C SER A 25 -1.41 -6.58 18.72
N GLU A 26 -1.13 -7.57 17.87
CA GLU A 26 -0.63 -8.90 18.26
C GLU A 26 0.82 -9.12 17.81
N TRP A 27 1.40 -8.15 17.08
CA TRP A 27 2.73 -8.27 16.53
C TRP A 27 3.78 -7.84 17.56
N ASP A 28 4.99 -8.39 17.43
CA ASP A 28 6.13 -7.98 18.26
C ASP A 28 6.41 -6.47 18.03
N PRO A 29 6.29 -5.62 19.06
CA PRO A 29 6.37 -4.17 18.91
C PRO A 29 7.75 -3.69 18.45
N TYR A 30 8.79 -4.53 18.54
CA TYR A 30 10.15 -4.19 18.13
C TYR A 30 10.53 -4.73 16.74
N ARG A 31 9.63 -5.48 16.08
CA ARG A 31 9.90 -6.04 14.74
C ARG A 31 9.23 -5.21 13.64
N PRO A 32 9.90 -4.97 12.51
CA PRO A 32 9.33 -4.21 11.40
C PRO A 32 7.98 -4.76 10.94
N ILE A 33 7.06 -3.85 10.60
CA ILE A 33 5.73 -4.12 10.08
C ILE A 33 5.45 -3.20 8.90
N GLY A 34 4.59 -3.59 7.96
CA GLY A 34 4.36 -2.78 6.78
C GLY A 34 3.25 -3.26 5.88
N CYS A 35 3.04 -2.50 4.81
CA CYS A 35 2.10 -2.78 3.75
C CYS A 35 2.81 -2.74 2.40
N LEU A 36 2.45 -3.66 1.51
CA LEU A 36 2.68 -3.49 0.09
C LEU A 36 1.51 -2.73 -0.52
N PHE A 37 1.78 -1.77 -1.40
CA PHE A 37 0.77 -1.11 -2.22
C PHE A 37 1.09 -1.30 -3.69
N LEU A 38 0.10 -1.71 -4.49
CA LEU A 38 0.17 -1.63 -5.95
C LEU A 38 -0.05 -0.18 -6.38
N LEU A 39 0.95 0.69 -6.14
CA LEU A 39 0.80 2.15 -6.18
C LEU A 39 0.09 2.73 -7.41
N PRO A 40 0.24 2.19 -8.64
CA PRO A 40 -0.50 2.70 -9.79
C PRO A 40 -2.03 2.61 -9.67
N LEU A 41 -2.55 1.82 -8.72
CA LEU A 41 -3.97 1.63 -8.45
C LEU A 41 -4.52 2.53 -7.34
N TRP A 42 -3.67 3.35 -6.71
CA TRP A 42 -4.02 4.12 -5.53
C TRP A 42 -3.87 5.62 -5.75
N ASN A 43 -4.65 6.40 -5.00
CA ASN A 43 -4.37 7.82 -4.84
C ASN A 43 -3.16 7.99 -3.88
N PRO A 44 -2.06 8.61 -4.32
CA PRO A 44 -0.84 8.69 -3.51
C PRO A 44 -1.00 9.52 -2.23
N VAL A 45 -1.94 10.48 -2.20
CA VAL A 45 -2.25 11.25 -0.99
C VAL A 45 -2.87 10.34 0.06
N LEU A 46 -3.86 9.53 -0.33
CA LEU A 46 -4.52 8.58 0.59
C LEU A 46 -3.54 7.52 1.10
N VAL A 47 -2.61 7.05 0.25
CA VAL A 47 -1.56 6.12 0.69
C VAL A 47 -0.68 6.77 1.75
N ALA A 48 -0.26 8.01 1.56
CA ALA A 48 0.55 8.73 2.53
C ALA A 48 -0.18 8.90 3.88
N GLU A 49 -1.46 9.29 3.86
CA GLU A 49 -2.28 9.42 5.07
C GLU A 49 -2.45 8.09 5.81
N GLN A 50 -2.72 7.01 5.08
CA GLN A 50 -2.86 5.66 5.64
C GLN A 50 -1.54 5.15 6.25
N VAL A 51 -0.43 5.32 5.53
CA VAL A 51 0.91 4.97 6.01
C VAL A 51 1.28 5.78 7.25
N GLY A 52 1.10 7.10 7.22
CA GLY A 52 1.37 7.97 8.36
C GLY A 52 0.56 7.57 9.59
N THR A 53 -0.73 7.28 9.40
CA THR A 53 -1.60 6.80 10.47
C THR A 53 -1.09 5.50 11.10
N LEU A 54 -0.76 4.49 10.28
CA LEU A 54 -0.25 3.21 10.80
C LEU A 54 1.14 3.36 11.42
N ALA A 55 2.02 4.18 10.84
CA ALA A 55 3.35 4.43 11.37
C ALA A 55 3.31 5.03 12.78
N CYS A 56 2.30 5.85 13.10
CA CYS A 56 2.08 6.36 14.45
C CYS A 56 1.67 5.29 15.48
N LEU A 57 1.31 4.07 15.05
CA LEU A 57 0.88 2.97 15.93
C LEU A 57 2.01 2.00 16.29
N THR A 58 3.24 2.21 15.81
CA THR A 58 4.39 1.35 16.11
C THR A 58 5.63 2.17 16.43
N GLU A 59 6.44 1.69 17.37
CA GLU A 59 7.77 2.23 17.64
C GLU A 59 8.87 1.58 16.78
N SER A 60 8.52 0.56 15.99
CA SER A 60 9.44 -0.11 15.05
C SER A 60 9.48 0.59 13.69
N THR A 61 10.38 0.14 12.81
CA THR A 61 10.38 0.58 11.42
C THR A 61 9.09 0.16 10.70
N PHE A 62 8.30 1.14 10.26
CA PHE A 62 7.20 0.91 9.34
C PHE A 62 7.72 0.79 7.89
N LEU A 63 7.45 -0.33 7.24
CA LEU A 63 7.90 -0.65 5.89
C LEU A 63 6.80 -0.32 4.86
N VAL A 64 7.13 0.56 3.91
CA VAL A 64 6.29 0.81 2.73
C VAL A 64 6.88 0.05 1.56
N GLN A 65 6.22 -1.02 1.14
CA GLN A 65 6.58 -1.77 -0.05
C GLN A 65 5.71 -1.33 -1.22
N THR A 66 6.28 -1.28 -2.42
CA THR A 66 5.59 -0.81 -3.62
C THR A 66 5.65 -1.88 -4.70
N GLY A 67 4.53 -2.15 -5.33
CA GLY A 67 4.43 -3.00 -6.53
C GLY A 67 3.85 -2.21 -7.70
N ILE A 68 4.23 -2.61 -8.92
CA ILE A 68 3.73 -1.97 -10.15
C ILE A 68 2.37 -2.54 -10.60
N GLY A 69 2.05 -3.77 -10.21
CA GLY A 69 0.83 -4.47 -10.65
C GLY A 69 0.89 -4.89 -12.13
N GLY A 70 -0.11 -5.69 -12.56
CA GLY A 70 -0.07 -6.25 -13.91
C GLY A 70 -1.39 -6.79 -14.49
N GLY A 71 -2.46 -6.91 -13.71
CA GLY A 71 -3.73 -7.44 -14.20
C GLY A 71 -4.57 -6.39 -14.91
N GLU A 72 -4.90 -6.59 -16.19
CA GLU A 72 -5.73 -5.65 -16.96
C GLU A 72 -7.11 -5.43 -16.31
N GLU A 73 -7.78 -6.51 -15.90
CA GLU A 73 -9.06 -6.44 -15.17
C GLU A 73 -8.93 -5.69 -13.84
N GLN A 74 -7.83 -5.89 -13.12
CA GLN A 74 -7.54 -5.21 -11.86
C GLN A 74 -7.37 -3.70 -12.06
N PHE A 75 -6.61 -3.31 -13.09
CA PHE A 75 -6.42 -1.91 -13.45
C PHE A 75 -7.72 -1.26 -13.90
N ALA A 76 -8.48 -1.93 -14.77
CA ALA A 76 -9.78 -1.45 -15.21
C ALA A 76 -10.77 -1.26 -14.04
N ALA A 77 -10.83 -2.22 -13.11
CA ALA A 77 -11.68 -2.14 -11.92
C ALA A 77 -11.32 -0.99 -10.97
N MET A 78 -10.04 -0.62 -10.90
CA MET A 78 -9.55 0.48 -10.06
C MET A 78 -9.45 1.81 -10.81
N GLY A 79 -9.87 1.87 -12.08
CA GLY A 79 -9.78 3.07 -12.91
C GLY A 79 -8.36 3.46 -13.33
N GLY A 80 -7.40 2.53 -13.22
CA GLY A 80 -6.02 2.72 -13.66
C GLY A 80 -5.79 2.32 -15.12
N ASP A 81 -4.67 2.78 -15.69
CA ASP A 81 -4.22 2.39 -17.04
C ASP A 81 -2.92 1.57 -16.96
N LEU A 82 -2.99 0.33 -17.44
CA LEU A 82 -1.87 -0.61 -17.46
C LEU A 82 -0.67 -0.09 -18.27
N ARG A 83 -0.91 0.78 -19.26
CA ARG A 83 0.11 1.33 -20.15
C ARG A 83 0.94 2.42 -19.47
N THR A 84 0.37 3.12 -18.50
CA THR A 84 1.02 4.24 -17.78
C THR A 84 1.52 3.85 -16.40
N ARG A 85 1.31 2.59 -15.97
CA ARG A 85 1.64 2.08 -14.62
C ARG A 85 3.06 2.39 -14.13
N GLY A 86 4.05 2.44 -15.02
CA GLY A 86 5.43 2.79 -14.66
C GLY A 86 5.55 4.26 -14.25
N ALA A 87 5.06 5.16 -15.09
CA ALA A 87 5.06 6.60 -14.78
C ALA A 87 4.19 6.92 -13.55
N ALA A 88 3.03 6.26 -13.42
CA ALA A 88 2.17 6.40 -12.25
C ALA A 88 2.85 5.93 -10.96
N LEU A 89 3.62 4.84 -11.00
CA LEU A 89 4.41 4.36 -9.86
C LEU A 89 5.45 5.41 -9.42
N ASP A 90 6.23 5.92 -10.37
CA ASP A 90 7.28 6.92 -10.08
C ASP A 90 6.69 8.21 -9.51
N GLU A 91 5.58 8.69 -10.09
CA GLU A 91 4.86 9.86 -9.59
C GLU A 91 4.34 9.62 -8.18
N ALA A 92 3.70 8.48 -7.92
CA ALA A 92 3.16 8.15 -6.61
C ALA A 92 4.26 8.10 -5.54
N ILE A 93 5.40 7.45 -5.82
CA ILE A 93 6.55 7.41 -4.90
C ILE A 93 7.04 8.82 -4.57
N ARG A 94 7.16 9.69 -5.58
CA ARG A 94 7.60 11.09 -5.38
C ARG A 94 6.63 11.85 -4.47
N VAL A 95 5.32 11.73 -4.72
CA VAL A 95 4.28 12.40 -3.93
C VAL A 95 4.27 11.89 -2.49
N ILE A 96 4.26 10.57 -2.29
CA ILE A 96 4.23 9.96 -0.95
C ILE A 96 5.46 10.38 -0.13
N LYS A 97 6.66 10.35 -0.73
CA LYS A 97 7.88 10.80 -0.06
C LYS A 97 7.82 12.28 0.34
N ALA A 98 7.24 13.14 -0.50
CA ALA A 98 7.10 14.56 -0.19
C ALA A 98 6.10 14.81 0.94
N LEU A 99 5.04 14.01 1.04
CA LEU A 99 4.03 14.12 2.10
C LEU A 99 4.48 13.54 3.45
N LEU A 100 5.42 12.59 3.44
CA LEU A 100 5.98 11.94 4.64
C LEU A 100 7.33 12.55 5.10
N ALA A 101 7.80 13.61 4.44
CA ALA A 101 9.09 14.26 4.72
C ALA A 101 9.08 15.11 6.01
#